data_AF-A0A0M1J320-F1
#
_entry.id   AF-A0A0M1J320-F1
#
_cell.length_a   1.000
_cell.length_b   1.000
_cell.length_c   1.000
_cell.angle_alpha   90.00
_cell.angle_beta   90.00
_cell.angle_gamma   90.00
#
_symmetry.space_group_name_H-M   'P 1'
#
loop_
_entity.id
_entity.type
_entity.pdbx_description
1 polymer ?
#
loop_
_entity_poly.entity_id
_entity_poly.type
_entity_poly.pdbx_seq_one_letter_code
_entity_poly.pdbx_strand_id
1 'polypeptide(L)'
;MRAIDDSLDGQIDEATYTRSEILKIFQLIEKDTISPEDRARMLDERREEAYVVTKYQEGKAEGKAEGKAEEARRTANAMLKEGMDIELVCKITGLAKDDIM
;
A
#
# COMPACT_ATOMS: atom_id res chain seq x y z
N MET A 1 18.78 -13.40 33.37
CA MET A 1 19.89 -13.11 32.44
C MET A 1 19.65 -11.67 32.01
N ARG A 2 20.54 -10.72 32.30
CA ARG A 2 20.23 -9.28 32.15
C ARG A 2 19.80 -8.87 30.72
N ALA A 3 20.36 -9.51 29.68
CA ALA A 3 19.89 -9.31 28.31
C ALA A 3 18.41 -9.71 28.06
N ILE A 4 17.85 -10.62 28.86
CA ILE A 4 16.42 -10.96 28.82
C ILE A 4 15.61 -9.85 29.50
N ASP A 5 16.12 -9.29 30.60
CA ASP A 5 15.45 -8.24 31.38
C ASP A 5 15.44 -6.91 30.59
N ASP A 6 16.58 -6.52 30.01
CA ASP A 6 16.70 -5.33 29.15
C ASP A 6 15.85 -5.46 27.86
N SER A 7 15.59 -6.69 27.40
CA SER A 7 14.69 -6.94 26.26
C SER A 7 13.22 -6.79 26.62
N LEU A 8 12.85 -6.87 27.90
CA LEU A 8 11.47 -6.78 28.38
C LEU A 8 11.03 -5.32 28.57
N ASP A 9 11.95 -4.43 28.95
CA ASP A 9 11.69 -3.00 29.15
C ASP A 9 12.17 -2.11 27.99
N GLY A 10 13.03 -2.64 27.11
CA GLY A 10 13.57 -1.91 25.96
C GLY A 10 14.60 -0.85 26.32
N GLN A 11 15.16 -0.87 27.53
CA GLN A 11 16.21 0.04 27.99
C GLN A 11 17.50 -0.73 28.26
N ILE A 12 18.60 -0.28 27.68
CA ILE A 12 19.90 -0.94 27.79
C ILE A 12 20.86 -0.02 28.56
N ASP A 13 21.37 -0.49 29.70
CA ASP A 13 22.48 0.16 30.40
C ASP A 13 23.81 -0.46 29.95
N GLU A 14 24.42 0.15 28.92
CA GLU A 14 25.64 -0.35 28.29
C GLU A 14 26.83 -0.51 29.26
N ALA A 15 26.88 0.29 30.33
CA ALA A 15 27.95 0.23 31.33
C ALA A 15 27.96 -1.08 32.14
N THR A 16 26.85 -1.81 32.14
CA THR A 16 26.74 -3.10 32.84
C THR A 16 27.25 -4.29 32.03
N TYR A 17 27.57 -4.11 30.75
CA TYR A 17 28.11 -5.15 29.87
C TYR A 17 29.64 -5.07 29.81
N THR A 18 30.33 -5.97 30.51
CA THR A 18 31.80 -5.93 30.65
C THR A 18 32.56 -6.73 29.59
N ARG A 19 31.87 -7.55 28.78
CA ARG A 19 32.51 -8.33 27.73
C ARG A 19 32.95 -7.43 26.58
N SER A 20 34.23 -7.51 26.24
CA SER A 20 34.85 -6.67 25.21
C SER A 20 34.18 -6.79 23.84
N GLU A 21 33.65 -7.97 23.52
CA GLU A 21 32.94 -8.28 22.28
C GLU A 21 31.60 -7.56 22.23
N ILE A 22 30.90 -7.46 23.37
CA ILE A 22 29.61 -6.77 23.47
C ILE A 22 29.82 -5.25 23.39
N LEU A 23 30.84 -4.73 24.07
CA LEU A 23 31.19 -3.31 24.00
C LEU A 23 31.57 -2.86 22.57
N LYS A 24 32.27 -3.72 21.81
CA LYS A 24 32.55 -3.45 20.39
C LYS A 24 31.29 -3.39 19.53
N ILE A 25 30.29 -4.22 19.85
CA ILE A 25 29.00 -4.20 19.15
C ILE A 25 28.28 -2.87 19.41
N PHE A 26 28.24 -2.38 20.66
CA PHE A 26 27.66 -1.06 20.96
C PHE A 26 28.38 0.06 20.22
N GLN A 27 29.72 0.06 20.19
CA GLN A 27 30.49 1.03 19.40
C GLN A 27 30.21 0.96 17.90
N LEU A 28 29.96 -0.24 17.35
CA LEU A 28 29.59 -0.42 15.95
C LEU A 28 28.15 0.03 15.65
N ILE A 29 27.24 -0.05 16.63
CA ILE A 29 25.85 0.42 16.51
C ILE A 29 25.79 1.95 16.66
N GLU A 30 26.51 2.50 17.65
CA GLU A 30 26.62 3.94 17.90
C GLU A 30 27.29 4.65 16.73
N LYS A 31 28.32 4.02 16.14
CA LYS A 31 28.92 4.44 14.89
C LYS A 31 28.05 3.98 13.73
N ASP A 32 26.90 4.65 13.57
CA ASP A 32 25.92 4.45 12.50
C ASP A 32 26.61 4.01 11.19
N THR A 33 26.49 2.73 10.84
CA THR A 33 27.26 2.13 9.72
C THR A 33 26.73 2.56 8.35
N ILE A 34 25.63 3.31 8.35
CA ILE A 34 24.98 3.86 7.18
C ILE A 34 25.16 5.37 7.25
N SER A 35 25.83 5.96 6.25
CA SER A 35 25.98 7.41 6.24
C SER A 35 24.63 8.11 6.08
N PRO A 36 24.49 9.39 6.47
CA PRO A 36 23.29 10.17 6.20
C PRO A 36 22.88 10.17 4.72
N GLU A 37 23.85 10.20 3.80
CA GLU A 37 23.63 10.09 2.36
C GLU A 37 23.09 8.71 1.95
N ASP A 38 23.63 7.62 2.53
CA ASP A 38 23.14 6.26 2.29
C ASP A 38 21.71 6.07 2.82
N ARG A 39 21.41 6.62 4.00
CA ARG A 39 20.05 6.65 4.58
C ARG A 39 19.08 7.42 3.68
N ALA A 40 19.51 8.56 3.14
CA ALA A 40 18.70 9.35 2.22
C ALA A 40 18.40 8.58 0.92
N ARG A 41 19.41 7.92 0.34
CA ARG A 41 19.24 7.07 -0.85
C ARG A 41 18.25 5.93 -0.60
N MET A 42 18.39 5.19 0.50
CA MET A 42 17.48 4.09 0.85
C MET A 42 16.04 4.57 1.04
N LEU A 43 15.84 5.76 1.62
CA LEU A 43 14.51 6.33 1.80
C LEU A 43 13.87 6.72 0.46
N ASP A 44 14.65 7.30 -0.45
CA ASP A 44 14.16 7.72 -1.76
C ASP A 44 13.84 6.53 -2.68
N GLU A 45 14.68 5.48 -2.70
CA GLU A 45 14.39 4.23 -3.40
C GLU A 45 13.08 3.60 -2.90
N ARG A 46 12.90 3.53 -1.57
CA ARG A 46 11.68 2.99 -0.97
C ARG A 46 10.43 3.84 -1.29
N ARG A 47 10.59 5.16 -1.42
CA ARG A 47 9.51 6.07 -1.84
C ARG A 47 9.12 5.82 -3.29
N GLU A 48 10.10 5.61 -4.17
CA GLU A 48 9.84 5.32 -5.58
C GLU A 48 9.12 3.97 -5.76
N GLU A 49 9.58 2.92 -5.09
CA GLU A 49 8.90 1.62 -5.08
C GLU A 49 7.47 1.71 -4.54
N ALA A 50 7.29 2.40 -3.40
CA ALA A 50 5.97 2.59 -2.81
C ALA A 50 5.04 3.37 -3.75
N TYR A 51 5.56 4.42 -4.41
CA TYR A 51 4.82 5.22 -5.38
C TYR A 51 4.42 4.43 -6.63
N VAL A 52 5.33 3.60 -7.16
CA VAL A 52 5.04 2.72 -8.31
C VAL A 52 3.95 1.72 -7.96
N VAL A 53 4.02 1.12 -6.77
CA VAL A 53 3.00 0.15 -6.30
C VAL A 53 1.64 0.82 -6.13
N THR A 54 1.56 2.00 -5.50
CA THR A 54 0.29 2.73 -5.37
C THR A 54 -0.26 3.11 -6.74
N LYS A 55 0.55 3.67 -7.64
CA LYS A 55 0.10 4.06 -8.98
C LYS A 55 -0.40 2.88 -9.80
N TYR A 56 0.29 1.73 -9.71
CA TYR A 56 -0.17 0.51 -10.36
C TYR A 56 -1.51 0.02 -9.79
N GLN A 57 -1.69 0.07 -8.46
CA GLN A 57 -2.95 -0.32 -7.83
C GLN A 57 -4.10 0.63 -8.18
N GLU A 58 -3.85 1.93 -8.19
CA GLU A 58 -4.80 2.96 -8.62
C GLU A 58 -5.25 2.71 -10.06
N GLY A 59 -4.31 2.57 -11.00
CA GLY A 59 -4.65 2.31 -12.41
C GLY A 59 -5.39 0.99 -12.62
N LYS A 60 -5.05 -0.06 -11.85
CA LYS A 60 -5.79 -1.34 -11.88
C LYS A 60 -7.21 -1.20 -11.33
N ALA A 61 -7.41 -0.40 -10.29
CA ALA A 61 -8.73 -0.15 -9.72
C ALA A 61 -9.59 0.69 -10.66
N GLU A 62 -9.02 1.74 -11.25
CA GLU A 62 -9.66 2.61 -12.25
C GLU A 62 -10.08 1.80 -13.47
N GLY A 63 -9.17 1.06 -14.11
CA GLY A 63 -9.51 0.25 -15.29
C GLY A 63 -10.58 -0.82 -15.00
N LYS A 64 -10.62 -1.37 -13.78
CA LYS A 64 -11.69 -2.30 -13.37
C LYS A 64 -13.03 -1.59 -13.19
N ALA A 65 -13.04 -0.37 -12.66
CA ALA A 65 -14.24 0.43 -12.51
C ALA A 65 -14.78 0.87 -13.88
N GLU A 66 -13.92 1.38 -14.75
CA GLU A 66 -14.26 1.76 -16.12
C GLU A 66 -14.83 0.58 -16.92
N GLY A 67 -14.16 -0.58 -16.88
CA GLY A 67 -14.62 -1.77 -17.59
C GLY A 67 -16.01 -2.23 -17.13
N LYS A 68 -16.27 -2.20 -15.81
CA LYS A 68 -17.59 -2.51 -15.26
C LYS A 68 -18.66 -1.51 -15.70
N ALA A 69 -18.34 -0.21 -15.69
CA ALA A 69 -19.26 0.84 -16.11
C ALA A 69 -19.57 0.72 -17.62
N GLU A 70 -18.56 0.46 -18.44
CA GLU A 70 -18.73 0.25 -19.88
C GLU A 70 -19.59 -0.99 -20.17
N GLU A 71 -19.33 -2.10 -19.49
CA GLU A 71 -20.12 -3.34 -19.63
C GLU A 71 -21.57 -3.14 -19.21
N ALA A 72 -21.82 -2.45 -18.08
CA ALA A 72 -23.15 -2.12 -17.62
C ALA A 72 -23.90 -1.27 -18.66
N ARG A 73 -23.23 -0.26 -19.24
CA ARG A 73 -23.81 0.60 -20.28
C ARG A 73 -24.06 -0.15 -21.59
N ARG A 74 -23.15 -1.05 -22.00
CA ARG A 74 -23.35 -1.91 -23.18
C ARG A 74 -24.56 -2.83 -22.98
N THR A 75 -24.67 -3.42 -21.80
CA THR A 75 -25.79 -4.29 -21.42
C THR A 75 -27.10 -3.51 -21.43
N ALA A 76 -27.14 -2.33 -20.82
CA ALA A 76 -28.32 -1.46 -20.82
C ALA A 76 -28.77 -1.12 -22.25
N ASN A 77 -27.84 -0.73 -23.12
CA ASN A 77 -28.13 -0.42 -24.51
C ASN A 77 -28.65 -1.63 -25.30
N ALA A 78 -28.08 -2.82 -25.07
CA ALA A 78 -28.57 -4.05 -25.69
C ALA A 78 -30.00 -4.35 -25.23
N MET A 79 -30.29 -4.20 -23.93
CA MET A 79 -31.63 -4.43 -23.38
C MET A 79 -32.68 -3.48 -23.95
N LEU A 80 -32.35 -2.20 -24.09
CA LEU A 80 -33.23 -1.22 -24.72
C LEU A 80 -33.51 -1.54 -26.20
N LYS A 81 -32.49 -2.03 -26.94
CA LYS A 81 -32.67 -2.47 -28.33
C LYS A 81 -33.60 -3.68 -28.46
N GLU A 82 -33.60 -4.56 -27.47
CA GLU A 82 -34.55 -5.68 -27.36
C GLU A 82 -35.96 -5.24 -26.90
N GLY A 83 -36.18 -3.93 -26.69
CA GLY A 83 -37.48 -3.37 -26.33
C GLY A 83 -37.85 -3.51 -24.86
N MET A 84 -36.88 -3.75 -23.97
CA MET A 84 -37.14 -3.71 -22.52
C MET A 84 -37.45 -2.29 -22.05
N ASP A 85 -38.35 -2.20 -21.07
CA ASP A 85 -38.71 -0.94 -20.41
C ASP A 85 -37.52 -0.35 -19.64
N ILE A 86 -37.39 0.98 -19.69
CA ILE A 86 -36.25 1.69 -19.10
C ILE A 86 -36.16 1.51 -17.58
N GLU A 87 -37.29 1.42 -16.86
CA GLU A 87 -37.30 1.21 -15.41
C GLU A 87 -36.79 -0.20 -15.06
N LEU A 88 -37.11 -1.19 -15.89
CA LEU A 88 -36.57 -2.55 -15.74
C LEU A 88 -35.06 -2.59 -16.05
N VAL A 89 -34.59 -1.87 -17.07
CA VAL A 89 -33.17 -1.77 -17.40
C VAL A 89 -32.39 -1.15 -16.24
N CYS A 90 -32.83 -0.01 -15.69
CA CYS A 90 -32.22 0.61 -14.51
C CYS A 90 -32.12 -0.38 -13.34
N LYS A 91 -33.18 -1.15 -13.08
CA LYS A 91 -33.19 -2.16 -12.01
C LYS A 91 -32.18 -3.29 -12.22
N ILE A 92 -31.98 -3.74 -13.45
CA ILE A 92 -31.07 -4.86 -13.75
C ILE A 92 -29.61 -4.40 -13.77
N THR A 93 -29.33 -3.26 -14.39
CA THR A 93 -27.95 -2.78 -14.57
C THR A 93 -27.45 -1.94 -13.40
N GLY A 94 -28.36 -1.46 -12.54
CA GLY A 94 -28.04 -0.57 -11.43
C GLY A 94 -27.65 0.85 -11.87
N LEU A 95 -27.83 1.19 -13.14
CA LEU A 95 -27.57 2.51 -13.70
C LEU A 95 -28.75 3.45 -13.42
N ALA A 96 -28.44 4.74 -13.24
CA ALA A 96 -29.49 5.75 -13.25
C ALA A 96 -30.00 5.97 -14.67
N LYS A 97 -31.23 6.50 -14.78
CA LYS A 97 -31.84 6.80 -16.08
C LYS A 97 -30.98 7.77 -16.91
N ASP A 98 -30.37 8.74 -16.24
CA ASP A 98 -29.45 9.72 -16.84
C ASP A 98 -28.13 9.10 -17.31
N ASP A 99 -27.72 7.94 -16.78
CA ASP A 99 -26.51 7.23 -17.24
C ASP A 99 -26.77 6.37 -18.49
N ILE A 100 -28.06 6.16 -18.83
CA ILE A 100 -28.52 5.35 -19.96
C ILE A 100 -28.94 6.24 -21.15
N MET A 101 -29.51 7.41 -20.89
CA MET A 101 -30.04 8.37 -21.87
C MET A 101 -29.02 9.41 -22.31
#